data_AF-A0A2N5ZQA2-F1
#
_entry.id   AF-A0A2N5ZQA2-F1
#
_cell.length_a   1.000
_cell.length_b   1.000
_cell.length_c   1.000
_cell.angle_alpha   90.00
_cell.angle_beta   90.00
_cell.angle_gamma   90.00
#
_symmetry.space_group_name_H-M   'P 1'
#
loop_
_entity.id
_entity.type
_entity.pdbx_description
1 polymer ?
#
loop_
_entity_poly.entity_id
_entity_poly.type
_entity_poly.pdbx_seq_one_letter_code
_entity_poly.pdbx_strand_id
1 'polypeptide(L)'
;MIKKYKILIGIGILLFILLISWFLGTELYDKKVVSETNKWLSDQREYLETFPGYVKKAPKNIFFDERSAEEASISKKDFLGILEKQDKNNFLLDAREDFEWDEGYFEGSLHMRMIDILIGGWQDIPRDKRVYVICWTGARGGEIANFLREKNILAYYYDGGIDELGSVDTWVENTEQIDKHSAPNYRKLFRANELSIEIDKGVFVVDTRSTEDFMKSQIKDSINISILKTPSDQIEEVLSNITGDRVIVVCNSLVSCFDAKASAVEIEKSNKVILGFFKSIE
;
A
#
# COMPACT_ATOMS: atom_id res chain seq x y z
N MET A 1 9.47 39.03 44.15
CA MET A 1 8.49 38.11 43.53
C MET A 1 8.42 38.15 41.98
N ILE A 2 9.11 39.06 41.28
CA ILE A 2 8.92 39.26 39.82
C ILE A 2 9.85 38.40 38.92
N LYS A 3 10.95 37.82 39.44
CA LYS A 3 11.89 37.00 38.64
C LYS A 3 11.46 35.55 38.37
N LYS A 4 10.56 34.95 39.17
CA LYS A 4 10.10 33.56 38.97
C LYS A 4 9.05 33.41 37.84
N TYR A 5 8.32 34.47 37.49
CA TYR A 5 7.29 34.44 36.45
C TYR A 5 7.83 34.49 35.02
N LYS A 6 9.01 35.09 34.78
CA LYS A 6 9.60 35.15 33.43
C LYS A 6 10.14 33.81 32.92
N ILE A 7 10.53 32.90 33.82
CA ILE A 7 11.04 31.57 33.45
C ILE A 7 9.87 30.61 33.13
N LEU A 8 8.73 30.71 33.83
CA LEU A 8 7.55 29.89 33.52
C LEU A 8 6.89 30.25 32.17
N ILE A 9 6.89 31.54 31.79
CA ILE A 9 6.31 31.98 30.50
C ILE A 9 7.17 31.52 29.31
N GLY A 10 8.51 31.50 29.47
CA GLY A 10 9.43 31.04 28.42
C GLY A 10 9.35 29.54 28.13
N ILE A 11 9.13 28.71 29.16
CA ILE A 11 9.00 27.26 29.02
C ILE A 11 7.64 26.89 28.38
N GLY A 12 6.57 27.61 28.73
CA GLY A 12 5.24 27.41 28.14
C GLY A 12 5.19 27.72 26.64
N ILE A 13 5.86 28.80 26.21
CA ILE A 13 5.95 29.17 24.78
C ILE A 13 6.80 28.15 24.00
N LEU A 14 7.90 27.66 24.57
CA LEU A 14 8.74 26.66 23.91
C LEU A 14 8.02 25.31 23.77
N LEU A 15 7.29 24.87 24.80
CA LEU A 15 6.48 23.64 24.74
C LEU A 15 5.30 23.79 23.78
N PHE A 16 4.67 24.98 23.70
CA PHE A 16 3.61 25.27 22.74
C PHE A 16 4.12 25.32 21.29
N ILE A 17 5.32 25.87 21.05
CA ILE A 17 5.98 25.85 19.73
C ILE A 17 6.38 24.42 19.34
N LEU A 18 6.86 23.61 20.28
CA LEU A 18 7.17 22.19 20.04
C LEU A 18 5.91 21.36 19.76
N LEU A 19 4.81 21.59 20.49
CA LEU A 19 3.50 20.98 20.23
C LEU A 19 2.94 21.41 18.88
N ILE A 20 3.02 22.70 18.54
CA ILE A 20 2.60 23.24 17.24
C ILE A 20 3.49 22.71 16.13
N SER A 21 4.80 22.57 16.34
CA SER A 21 5.71 21.98 15.33
C SER A 21 5.49 20.49 15.15
N TRP A 22 5.08 19.78 16.21
CA TRP A 22 4.67 18.37 16.14
C TRP A 22 3.29 18.20 15.49
N PHE A 23 2.34 19.09 15.79
CA PHE A 23 0.99 19.09 15.22
C PHE A 23 0.96 19.58 13.75
N LEU A 24 1.68 20.65 13.42
CA LEU A 24 1.91 21.07 12.03
C LEU A 24 2.78 20.05 11.30
N GLY A 25 3.75 19.43 11.99
CA GLY A 25 4.58 18.38 11.41
C GLY A 25 3.77 17.15 11.02
N THR A 26 2.83 16.72 11.87
CA THR A 26 1.89 15.64 11.58
C THR A 26 0.89 16.05 10.51
N GLU A 27 0.29 17.24 10.58
CA GLU A 27 -0.65 17.73 9.55
C GLU A 27 0.01 17.91 8.16
N LEU A 28 1.25 18.41 8.10
CA LEU A 28 2.01 18.54 6.85
C LEU A 28 2.47 17.17 6.34
N TYR A 29 2.85 16.26 7.23
CA TYR A 29 3.16 14.88 6.88
C TYR A 29 1.93 14.19 6.30
N ASP A 30 0.77 14.29 6.95
CA ASP A 30 -0.49 13.74 6.48
C ASP A 30 -0.90 14.34 5.14
N LYS A 31 -0.78 15.67 4.95
CA LYS A 31 -1.05 16.31 3.65
C LYS A 31 -0.10 15.82 2.55
N LYS A 32 1.19 15.63 2.85
CA LYS A 32 2.15 15.12 1.88
C LYS A 32 1.82 13.67 1.50
N VAL A 33 1.56 12.83 2.49
CA VAL A 33 1.17 11.41 2.30
C VAL A 33 -0.12 11.30 1.49
N VAL A 34 -1.15 12.08 1.82
CA VAL A 34 -2.40 12.14 1.05
C VAL A 34 -2.15 12.61 -0.37
N SER A 35 -1.33 13.64 -0.58
CA SER A 35 -1.01 14.14 -1.93
C SER A 35 -0.24 13.12 -2.78
N GLU A 36 0.73 12.41 -2.19
CA GLU A 36 1.50 11.36 -2.86
C GLU A 36 0.61 10.16 -3.21
N THR A 37 -0.26 9.76 -2.29
CA THR A 37 -1.23 8.69 -2.50
C THR A 37 -2.20 9.06 -3.63
N ASN A 38 -2.78 10.26 -3.61
CA ASN A 38 -3.69 10.74 -4.65
C ASN A 38 -3.01 10.83 -6.02
N LYS A 39 -1.75 11.29 -6.07
CA LYS A 39 -0.97 11.31 -7.32
C LYS A 39 -0.75 9.88 -7.83
N TRP A 40 -0.32 8.96 -6.97
CA TRP A 40 -0.13 7.56 -7.35
C TRP A 40 -1.42 6.94 -7.89
N LEU A 41 -2.57 7.18 -7.23
CA LEU A 41 -3.89 6.75 -7.69
C LEU A 41 -4.25 7.31 -9.07
N SER A 42 -4.03 8.61 -9.28
CA SER A 42 -4.26 9.25 -10.58
C SER A 42 -3.38 8.64 -11.68
N ASP A 43 -2.09 8.46 -11.40
CA ASP A 43 -1.13 7.86 -12.33
C ASP A 43 -1.52 6.42 -12.68
N GLN A 44 -2.05 5.65 -11.70
CA GLN A 44 -2.61 4.32 -11.95
C GLN A 44 -3.81 4.41 -12.90
N ARG A 45 -4.77 5.30 -12.64
CA ARG A 45 -5.98 5.45 -13.47
C ARG A 45 -5.65 5.80 -14.93
N GLU A 46 -4.71 6.70 -15.16
CA GLU A 46 -4.25 7.05 -16.52
C GLU A 46 -3.61 5.85 -17.23
N TYR A 47 -2.72 5.13 -16.54
CA TYR A 47 -2.09 3.92 -17.08
C TYR A 47 -3.14 2.84 -17.42
N LEU A 48 -4.12 2.61 -16.55
CA LEU A 48 -5.16 1.60 -16.72
C LEU A 48 -6.03 1.82 -17.95
N GLU A 49 -6.34 3.08 -18.29
CA GLU A 49 -7.11 3.37 -19.50
C GLU A 49 -6.36 2.99 -20.80
N THR A 50 -5.03 2.85 -20.74
CA THR A 50 -4.20 2.40 -21.86
C THR A 50 -4.00 0.89 -21.90
N PHE A 51 -4.40 0.16 -20.85
CA PHE A 51 -4.12 -1.26 -20.73
C PHE A 51 -4.96 -2.08 -21.75
N PRO A 52 -4.34 -2.98 -22.54
CA PRO A 52 -5.07 -3.82 -23.48
C PRO A 52 -6.15 -4.65 -22.77
N GLY A 53 -7.39 -4.55 -23.24
CA GLY A 53 -8.52 -5.26 -22.63
C GLY A 53 -9.21 -4.54 -21.48
N TYR A 54 -8.80 -3.31 -21.13
CA TYR A 54 -9.51 -2.52 -20.14
C TYR A 54 -10.97 -2.24 -20.56
N VAL A 55 -11.91 -2.81 -19.80
CA VAL A 55 -13.34 -2.65 -20.06
C VAL A 55 -13.82 -1.33 -19.44
N LYS A 56 -13.92 -0.30 -20.29
CA LYS A 56 -14.34 1.04 -19.86
C LYS A 56 -15.77 1.06 -19.31
N LYS A 57 -16.72 0.42 -20.02
CA LYS A 57 -18.15 0.42 -19.67
C LYS A 57 -18.57 -0.93 -19.12
N ALA A 58 -19.06 -0.93 -17.87
CA ALA A 58 -19.63 -2.12 -17.26
C ALA A 58 -21.07 -2.40 -17.72
N PRO A 59 -21.53 -3.67 -17.66
CA PRO A 59 -22.93 -4.01 -17.90
C PRO A 59 -23.85 -3.35 -16.86
N LYS A 60 -25.13 -3.18 -17.22
CA LYS A 60 -26.16 -2.71 -16.27
C LYS A 60 -26.31 -3.71 -15.13
N ASN A 61 -26.50 -3.23 -13.91
CA ASN A 61 -26.73 -4.07 -12.74
C ASN A 61 -27.88 -3.52 -11.90
N ILE A 62 -29.03 -4.19 -11.93
CA ILE A 62 -30.24 -3.77 -11.18
C ILE A 62 -29.98 -3.79 -9.67
N PHE A 63 -29.20 -4.77 -9.17
CA PHE A 63 -28.87 -4.86 -7.75
C PHE A 63 -28.13 -3.62 -7.25
N PHE A 64 -27.22 -3.09 -8.08
CA PHE A 64 -26.53 -1.83 -7.86
C PHE A 64 -27.45 -0.62 -8.06
N ASP A 65 -28.18 -0.55 -9.18
CA ASP A 65 -29.02 0.61 -9.53
C ASP A 65 -30.04 0.94 -8.42
N GLU A 66 -30.60 -0.07 -7.78
CA GLU A 66 -31.54 0.09 -6.65
C GLU A 66 -30.90 0.69 -5.38
N ARG A 67 -29.56 0.65 -5.29
CA ARG A 67 -28.76 0.95 -4.07
C ARG A 67 -27.63 1.93 -4.33
N SER A 68 -27.54 2.49 -5.53
CA SER A 68 -26.40 3.33 -5.96
C SER A 68 -26.28 4.64 -5.18
N ALA A 69 -27.34 5.05 -4.48
CA ALA A 69 -27.39 6.22 -3.61
C ALA A 69 -26.87 5.96 -2.19
N GLU A 70 -26.59 4.71 -1.81
CA GLU A 70 -25.98 4.40 -0.51
C GLU A 70 -24.54 4.90 -0.45
N GLU A 71 -24.12 5.46 0.69
CA GLU A 71 -22.73 5.89 0.91
C GLU A 71 -21.77 4.71 0.81
N ALA A 72 -20.63 4.91 0.15
CA ALA A 72 -19.63 3.85 -0.03
C ALA A 72 -18.83 3.60 1.27
N SER A 73 -18.56 4.66 2.05
CA SER A 73 -17.90 4.52 3.34
C SER A 73 -18.90 4.04 4.40
N ILE A 74 -18.51 3.04 5.18
CA ILE A 74 -19.28 2.48 6.29
C ILE A 74 -18.56 2.67 7.62
N SER A 75 -19.32 2.66 8.71
CA SER A 75 -18.74 2.83 10.05
C SER A 75 -17.95 1.59 10.49
N LYS A 76 -16.98 1.78 11.39
CA LYS A 76 -16.28 0.67 12.08
C LYS A 76 -17.24 -0.36 12.64
N LYS A 77 -18.33 0.10 13.27
CA LYS A 77 -19.35 -0.76 13.88
C LYS A 77 -20.04 -1.64 12.84
N ASP A 78 -20.41 -1.06 11.70
CA ASP A 78 -21.07 -1.82 10.64
C ASP A 78 -20.10 -2.83 10.03
N PHE A 79 -18.84 -2.42 9.80
CA PHE A 79 -17.80 -3.30 9.29
C PHE A 79 -17.54 -4.50 10.21
N LEU A 80 -17.39 -4.29 11.52
CA LEU A 80 -17.27 -5.38 12.49
C LEU A 80 -18.50 -6.31 12.48
N GLY A 81 -19.71 -5.75 12.35
CA GLY A 81 -20.93 -6.54 12.23
C GLY A 81 -21.02 -7.37 10.94
N ILE A 82 -20.34 -6.95 9.87
CA ILE A 82 -20.22 -7.73 8.62
C ILE A 82 -19.28 -8.91 8.81
N LEU A 83 -18.14 -8.68 9.46
CA LEU A 83 -17.16 -9.72 9.78
C LEU A 83 -17.76 -10.80 10.68
N GLU A 84 -18.50 -10.40 11.73
CA GLU A 84 -19.13 -11.33 12.67
C GLU A 84 -20.23 -12.20 12.02
N LYS A 85 -21.06 -11.60 11.15
CA LYS A 85 -22.23 -12.30 10.59
C LYS A 85 -21.88 -13.29 9.48
N GLN A 86 -20.79 -13.06 8.75
CA GLN A 86 -20.38 -13.83 7.57
C GLN A 86 -21.57 -14.15 6.61
N ASP A 87 -22.45 -13.17 6.36
CA ASP A 87 -23.63 -13.35 5.50
C ASP A 87 -23.19 -13.72 4.07
N LYS A 88 -23.75 -14.80 3.51
CA LYS A 88 -23.48 -15.26 2.14
C LYS A 88 -23.78 -14.24 1.05
N ASN A 89 -24.61 -13.24 1.34
CA ASN A 89 -24.92 -12.11 0.45
C ASN A 89 -23.85 -11.00 0.48
N ASN A 90 -22.87 -11.13 1.37
CA ASN A 90 -21.71 -10.27 1.43
C ASN A 90 -20.52 -10.96 0.75
N PHE A 91 -19.62 -10.14 0.22
CA PHE A 91 -18.36 -10.57 -0.38
C PHE A 91 -17.25 -9.68 0.17
N LEU A 92 -16.32 -10.27 0.93
CA LEU A 92 -15.21 -9.54 1.52
C LEU A 92 -14.00 -9.63 0.58
N LEU A 93 -13.57 -8.49 0.05
CA LEU A 93 -12.48 -8.36 -0.91
C LEU A 93 -11.28 -7.68 -0.26
N ASP A 94 -10.18 -8.40 -0.13
CA ASP A 94 -8.92 -7.87 0.34
C ASP A 94 -8.08 -7.36 -0.83
N ALA A 95 -7.91 -6.03 -0.89
CA ALA A 95 -7.20 -5.33 -1.96
C ALA A 95 -5.73 -5.03 -1.62
N ARG A 96 -5.19 -5.65 -0.57
CA ARG A 96 -3.80 -5.48 -0.14
C ARG A 96 -2.80 -6.18 -1.08
N GLU A 97 -1.51 -5.93 -0.90
CA GLU A 97 -0.45 -6.67 -1.61
C GLU A 97 -0.27 -8.07 -1.01
N ASP A 98 0.31 -9.00 -1.79
CA ASP A 98 0.53 -10.40 -1.39
C ASP A 98 1.20 -10.52 -0.03
N PHE A 99 2.25 -9.74 0.23
CA PHE A 99 2.98 -9.84 1.50
C PHE A 99 2.12 -9.46 2.72
N GLU A 100 1.16 -8.54 2.57
CA GLU A 100 0.27 -8.16 3.67
C GLU A 100 -0.78 -9.24 3.93
N TRP A 101 -1.26 -9.89 2.86
CA TRP A 101 -2.14 -11.04 2.94
C TRP A 101 -1.45 -12.25 3.57
N ASP A 102 -0.20 -12.50 3.17
CA ASP A 102 0.64 -13.56 3.69
C ASP A 102 0.90 -13.39 5.21
N GLU A 103 0.98 -12.15 5.71
CA GLU A 103 1.10 -11.81 7.13
C GLU A 103 -0.19 -12.08 7.93
N GLY A 104 -1.35 -12.09 7.26
CA GLY A 104 -2.63 -12.44 7.85
C GLY A 104 -3.81 -11.92 7.05
N TYR A 105 -4.99 -12.50 7.26
CA TYR A 105 -6.19 -12.21 6.49
C TYR A 105 -7.48 -12.45 7.28
N PHE A 106 -8.63 -11.99 6.78
CA PHE A 106 -9.94 -12.33 7.36
C PHE A 106 -10.49 -13.62 6.77
N GLU A 107 -10.93 -14.54 7.63
CA GLU A 107 -11.58 -15.77 7.19
C GLU A 107 -12.76 -15.46 6.23
N GLY A 108 -12.79 -16.17 5.09
CA GLY A 108 -13.81 -15.98 4.06
C GLY A 108 -13.61 -14.77 3.14
N SER A 109 -12.54 -13.99 3.32
CA SER A 109 -12.15 -12.96 2.34
C SER A 109 -11.50 -13.57 1.10
N LEU A 110 -11.69 -12.92 -0.05
CA LEU A 110 -10.96 -13.18 -1.28
C LEU A 110 -9.89 -12.11 -1.43
N HIS A 111 -8.66 -12.54 -1.67
CA HIS A 111 -7.53 -11.66 -1.96
C HIS A 111 -7.42 -11.39 -3.45
N MET A 112 -7.25 -10.12 -3.82
CA MET A 112 -6.88 -9.71 -5.17
C MET A 112 -6.17 -8.37 -5.07
N ARG A 113 -4.93 -8.28 -5.55
CA ARG A 113 -4.16 -7.04 -5.47
C ARG A 113 -4.87 -5.91 -6.22
N MET A 114 -4.68 -4.69 -5.74
CA MET A 114 -5.29 -3.50 -6.34
C MET A 114 -5.03 -3.42 -7.85
N ILE A 115 -3.79 -3.66 -8.30
CA ILE A 115 -3.46 -3.62 -9.72
C ILE A 115 -4.26 -4.65 -10.54
N ASP A 116 -4.39 -5.88 -10.04
CA ASP A 116 -5.10 -6.97 -10.72
C ASP A 116 -6.60 -6.67 -10.84
N ILE A 117 -7.20 -6.13 -9.77
CA ILE A 117 -8.59 -5.66 -9.78
C ILE A 117 -8.78 -4.65 -10.91
N LEU A 118 -7.89 -3.67 -10.99
CA LEU A 118 -8.01 -2.52 -11.88
C LEU A 118 -7.81 -2.89 -13.36
N ILE A 119 -6.87 -3.79 -13.68
CA ILE A 119 -6.61 -4.20 -15.07
C ILE A 119 -7.66 -5.16 -15.63
N GLY A 120 -8.50 -5.76 -14.80
CA GLY A 120 -9.59 -6.61 -15.30
C GLY A 120 -10.21 -7.57 -14.29
N GLY A 121 -9.55 -7.86 -13.17
CA GLY A 121 -10.01 -8.82 -12.16
C GLY A 121 -11.35 -8.44 -11.52
N TRP A 122 -11.74 -7.16 -11.58
CA TRP A 122 -13.07 -6.72 -11.16
C TRP A 122 -14.22 -7.45 -11.85
N GLN A 123 -13.98 -8.04 -13.03
CA GLN A 123 -15.02 -8.76 -13.78
C GLN A 123 -15.49 -10.02 -13.07
N ASP A 124 -14.64 -10.62 -12.24
CA ASP A 124 -14.89 -11.84 -11.47
C ASP A 124 -15.57 -11.56 -10.12
N ILE A 125 -15.67 -10.28 -9.73
CA ILE A 125 -16.36 -9.86 -8.51
C ILE A 125 -17.87 -10.03 -8.67
N PRO A 126 -18.58 -10.60 -7.68
CA PRO A 126 -20.02 -10.82 -7.76
C PRO A 126 -20.80 -9.51 -7.87
N ARG A 127 -21.82 -9.51 -8.75
CA ARG A 127 -22.66 -8.34 -9.04
C ARG A 127 -23.99 -8.35 -8.28
N ASP A 128 -24.34 -9.48 -7.70
CA ASP A 128 -25.57 -9.75 -6.93
C ASP A 128 -25.34 -9.74 -5.41
N LYS A 129 -24.19 -9.23 -4.96
CA LYS A 129 -23.77 -9.18 -3.55
C LYS A 129 -23.30 -7.79 -3.14
N ARG A 130 -23.29 -7.54 -1.83
CA ARG A 130 -22.60 -6.38 -1.24
C ARG A 130 -21.12 -6.70 -1.14
N VAL A 131 -20.28 -5.93 -1.82
CA VAL A 131 -18.83 -6.08 -1.79
C VAL A 131 -18.27 -5.15 -0.71
N TYR A 132 -17.49 -5.70 0.22
CA TYR A 132 -16.79 -4.94 1.25
C TYR A 132 -15.31 -5.03 0.96
N VAL A 133 -14.72 -3.90 0.59
CA VAL A 133 -13.32 -3.80 0.22
C VAL A 133 -12.51 -3.42 1.45
N ILE A 134 -11.42 -4.13 1.69
CA ILE A 134 -10.53 -3.90 2.81
C ILE A 134 -9.11 -3.63 2.35
N CYS A 135 -8.42 -2.79 3.11
CA CYS A 135 -6.98 -2.65 3.07
C CYS A 135 -6.46 -2.21 4.44
N TRP A 136 -5.14 -2.02 4.57
CA TRP A 136 -4.54 -1.69 5.87
C TRP A 136 -5.09 -0.39 6.48
N THR A 137 -5.06 0.73 5.74
CA THR A 137 -5.40 2.08 6.24
C THR A 137 -6.69 2.66 5.66
N GLY A 138 -7.48 1.88 4.94
CA GLY A 138 -8.71 2.31 4.27
C GLY A 138 -8.52 3.03 2.92
N ALA A 139 -7.37 3.68 2.67
CA ALA A 139 -7.15 4.47 1.44
C ALA A 139 -7.31 3.65 0.14
N ARG A 140 -6.60 2.52 0.02
CA ARG A 140 -6.75 1.61 -1.14
C ARG A 140 -8.14 0.99 -1.23
N GLY A 141 -8.77 0.71 -0.09
CA GLY A 141 -10.12 0.15 -0.02
C GLY A 141 -11.15 1.13 -0.58
N GLY A 142 -11.03 2.41 -0.24
CA GLY A 142 -11.87 3.49 -0.77
C GLY A 142 -11.72 3.67 -2.28
N GLU A 143 -10.49 3.67 -2.79
CA GLU A 143 -10.28 3.75 -4.25
C GLU A 143 -10.95 2.58 -4.97
N ILE A 144 -10.67 1.34 -4.53
CA ILE A 144 -11.22 0.15 -5.17
C ILE A 144 -12.74 0.12 -5.04
N ALA A 145 -13.32 0.46 -3.88
CA ALA A 145 -14.77 0.52 -3.73
C ALA A 145 -15.38 1.53 -4.71
N ASN A 146 -14.80 2.72 -4.86
CA ASN A 146 -15.27 3.70 -5.83
C ASN A 146 -15.13 3.21 -7.27
N PHE A 147 -14.00 2.63 -7.63
CA PHE A 147 -13.78 2.01 -8.94
C PHE A 147 -14.84 0.95 -9.25
N LEU A 148 -15.14 0.05 -8.30
CA LEU A 148 -16.16 -0.99 -8.47
C LEU A 148 -17.56 -0.39 -8.66
N ARG A 149 -17.89 0.70 -7.95
CA ARG A 149 -19.16 1.42 -8.16
C ARG A 149 -19.25 2.06 -9.54
N GLU A 150 -18.16 2.59 -10.08
CA GLU A 150 -18.10 3.03 -11.50
C GLU A 150 -18.35 1.86 -12.47
N LYS A 151 -18.09 0.61 -12.04
CA LYS A 151 -18.40 -0.61 -12.77
C LYS A 151 -19.77 -1.22 -12.43
N ASN A 152 -20.67 -0.45 -11.83
CA ASN A 152 -22.00 -0.90 -11.38
C ASN A 152 -21.94 -2.11 -10.42
N ILE A 153 -20.90 -2.21 -9.60
CA ILE A 153 -20.79 -3.21 -8.52
C ILE A 153 -21.03 -2.49 -7.19
N LEU A 154 -21.90 -3.05 -6.36
CA LEU A 154 -22.26 -2.44 -5.08
C LEU A 154 -21.17 -2.69 -4.04
N ALA A 155 -20.20 -1.77 -4.00
CA ALA A 155 -19.06 -1.82 -3.11
C ALA A 155 -19.12 -0.78 -1.99
N TYR A 156 -18.55 -1.17 -0.85
CA TYR A 156 -18.39 -0.40 0.38
C TYR A 156 -16.99 -0.59 0.94
N TYR A 157 -16.55 0.30 1.82
CA TYR A 157 -15.27 0.20 2.51
C TYR A 157 -15.32 0.89 3.88
N TYR A 158 -14.39 0.54 4.77
CA TYR A 158 -14.20 1.24 6.04
C TYR A 158 -12.98 2.17 5.94
N ASP A 159 -13.17 3.48 6.14
CA ASP A 159 -12.10 4.50 6.03
C ASP A 159 -10.91 4.23 6.96
N GLY A 160 -11.12 3.59 8.13
CA GLY A 160 -10.05 3.28 9.07
C GLY A 160 -9.22 2.05 8.73
N GLY A 161 -9.65 1.26 7.73
CA GLY A 161 -8.98 0.01 7.35
C GLY A 161 -8.85 -1.00 8.49
N ILE A 162 -7.91 -1.92 8.35
CA ILE A 162 -7.60 -2.95 9.34
C ILE A 162 -6.92 -2.37 10.58
N ASP A 163 -6.07 -1.36 10.39
CA ASP A 163 -5.23 -0.75 11.43
C ASP A 163 -6.05 -0.24 12.64
N GLU A 164 -7.28 0.23 12.38
CA GLU A 164 -8.15 0.75 13.43
C GLU A 164 -9.08 -0.30 14.06
N LEU A 165 -9.12 -1.55 13.59
CA LEU A 165 -10.11 -2.53 14.05
C LEU A 165 -9.83 -3.02 15.48
N GLY A 166 -8.55 -3.18 15.83
CA GLY A 166 -8.13 -3.91 17.02
C GLY A 166 -8.21 -5.43 16.79
N SER A 167 -8.28 -6.22 17.87
CA SER A 167 -8.41 -7.66 17.77
C SER A 167 -9.80 -8.06 17.25
N VAL A 168 -9.83 -8.92 16.23
CA VAL A 168 -11.05 -9.44 15.62
C VAL A 168 -10.92 -10.94 15.47
N ASP A 169 -11.91 -11.70 15.94
CA ASP A 169 -11.84 -13.18 15.99
C ASP A 169 -11.70 -13.84 14.60
N THR A 170 -12.21 -13.20 13.55
CA THR A 170 -12.11 -13.70 12.17
C THR A 170 -10.74 -13.44 11.53
N TRP A 171 -9.83 -12.74 12.21
CA TRP A 171 -8.48 -12.50 11.71
C TRP A 171 -7.62 -13.75 11.91
N VAL A 172 -7.11 -14.28 10.80
CA VAL A 172 -6.15 -15.38 10.77
C VAL A 172 -4.76 -14.77 10.62
N GLU A 173 -4.02 -14.72 11.72
CA GLU A 173 -2.64 -14.21 11.75
C GLU A 173 -1.64 -15.27 11.31
N ASN A 174 -0.61 -14.85 10.56
CA ASN A 174 0.51 -15.68 10.18
C ASN A 174 1.83 -15.14 10.76
N THR A 175 2.12 -15.54 11.99
CA THR A 175 3.29 -15.05 12.74
C THR A 175 4.62 -15.36 12.07
N GLU A 176 4.72 -16.48 11.34
CA GLU A 176 5.94 -16.84 10.61
C GLU A 176 6.26 -15.81 9.52
N GLN A 177 5.26 -15.40 8.73
CA GLN A 177 5.45 -14.40 7.69
C GLN A 177 5.70 -13.01 8.28
N ILE A 178 5.00 -12.67 9.38
CA ILE A 178 5.25 -11.41 10.10
C ILE A 178 6.70 -11.33 10.58
N ASP A 179 7.21 -12.40 11.19
CA ASP A 179 8.59 -12.46 11.68
C ASP A 179 9.60 -12.37 10.52
N LYS A 180 9.32 -13.07 9.41
CA LYS A 180 10.14 -13.02 8.20
C LYS A 180 10.21 -11.61 7.61
N HIS A 181 9.06 -10.95 7.42
CA HIS A 181 8.99 -9.60 6.85
C HIS A 181 9.40 -8.50 7.85
N SER A 182 9.67 -8.88 9.10
CA SER A 182 10.21 -8.02 10.16
C SER A 182 11.68 -8.29 10.48
N ALA A 183 12.32 -9.19 9.73
CA ALA A 183 13.69 -9.62 9.97
C ALA A 183 14.70 -8.44 9.88
N PRO A 184 15.88 -8.55 10.50
CA PRO A 184 16.84 -7.44 10.59
C PRO A 184 17.26 -6.84 9.24
N ASN A 185 17.31 -7.64 8.18
CA ASN A 185 17.58 -7.15 6.83
C ASN A 185 16.50 -6.16 6.36
N TYR A 186 15.23 -6.40 6.68
CA TYR A 186 14.14 -5.48 6.31
C TYR A 186 14.19 -4.13 7.03
N ARG A 187 14.95 -4.04 8.13
CA ARG A 187 15.16 -2.80 8.90
C ARG A 187 16.52 -2.16 8.62
N LYS A 188 17.37 -2.80 7.81
CA LYS A 188 18.70 -2.30 7.51
C LYS A 188 18.65 -1.23 6.43
N LEU A 189 19.08 -0.02 6.79
CA LEU A 189 19.24 1.10 5.88
C LEU A 189 20.72 1.34 5.59
N PHE A 190 21.10 1.26 4.32
CA PHE A 190 22.45 1.59 3.86
C PHE A 190 22.62 3.10 3.73
N ARG A 191 23.82 3.59 4.05
CA ARG A 191 24.30 4.92 3.65
C ARG A 191 24.88 4.89 2.25
N ALA A 192 25.01 6.05 1.62
CA ALA A 192 25.52 6.14 0.23
C ALA A 192 26.91 5.53 0.05
N ASN A 193 27.83 5.74 1.00
CA ASN A 193 29.16 5.14 0.97
C ASN A 193 29.13 3.61 1.15
N GLU A 194 28.23 3.10 1.99
CA GLU A 194 28.06 1.66 2.21
C GLU A 194 27.45 0.98 0.97
N LEU A 195 26.47 1.64 0.33
CA LEU A 195 25.89 1.18 -0.93
C LEU A 195 26.97 1.06 -2.01
N SER A 196 27.81 2.09 -2.18
CA SER A 196 28.92 2.06 -3.14
C SER A 196 29.83 0.86 -2.93
N ILE A 197 30.16 0.56 -1.67
CA ILE A 197 31.01 -0.59 -1.31
C ILE A 197 30.32 -1.92 -1.65
N GLU A 198 29.01 -2.04 -1.44
CA GLU A 198 28.28 -3.28 -1.78
C GLU A 198 28.13 -3.46 -3.29
N ILE A 199 27.92 -2.38 -4.06
CA ILE A 199 27.93 -2.42 -5.52
C ILE A 199 29.27 -2.93 -6.04
N ASP A 200 30.39 -2.46 -5.48
CA ASP A 200 31.73 -2.95 -5.84
C ASP A 200 31.94 -4.44 -5.51
N LYS A 201 31.14 -5.00 -4.61
CA LYS A 201 31.10 -6.45 -4.29
C LYS A 201 30.14 -7.24 -5.17
N GLY A 202 29.52 -6.61 -6.18
CA GLY A 202 28.58 -7.24 -7.10
C GLY A 202 27.15 -7.38 -6.55
N VAL A 203 26.76 -6.58 -5.55
CA VAL A 203 25.36 -6.51 -5.11
C VAL A 203 24.53 -5.78 -6.16
N PHE A 204 23.40 -6.37 -6.51
CA PHE A 204 22.48 -5.81 -7.50
C PHE A 204 21.54 -4.79 -6.83
N VAL A 205 21.19 -3.73 -7.55
CA VAL A 205 20.34 -2.66 -7.03
C VAL A 205 19.03 -2.62 -7.79
N VAL A 206 17.92 -2.74 -7.04
CA VAL A 206 16.57 -2.58 -7.58
C VAL A 206 16.01 -1.25 -7.08
N ASP A 207 15.53 -0.43 -7.99
CA ASP A 207 15.00 0.89 -7.70
C ASP A 207 13.48 0.93 -7.82
N THR A 208 12.78 1.20 -6.72
CA THR A 208 11.31 1.28 -6.67
C THR A 208 10.81 2.72 -6.59
N ARG A 209 11.69 3.70 -6.82
CA ARG A 209 11.26 5.09 -6.98
C ARG A 209 10.44 5.24 -8.26
N SER A 210 9.78 6.39 -8.38
CA SER A 210 9.08 6.74 -9.61
C SER A 210 10.03 6.71 -10.81
N THR A 211 9.53 6.33 -11.99
CA THR A 211 10.34 6.35 -13.23
C THR A 211 10.94 7.73 -13.49
N GLU A 212 10.23 8.80 -13.12
CA GLU A 212 10.76 10.17 -13.20
C GLU A 212 12.01 10.37 -12.31
N ASP A 213 11.96 9.95 -11.05
CA ASP A 213 13.08 10.08 -10.12
C ASP A 213 14.26 9.17 -10.50
N PHE A 214 13.96 7.97 -11.00
CA PHE A 214 14.96 7.06 -11.53
C PHE A 214 15.70 7.67 -12.72
N MET A 215 14.97 8.25 -13.69
CA MET A 215 15.56 8.90 -14.86
C MET A 215 16.34 10.16 -14.52
N LYS A 216 15.93 10.89 -13.47
CA LYS A 216 16.66 12.09 -12.98
C LYS A 216 18.02 11.73 -12.38
N SER A 217 18.10 10.64 -11.62
CA SER A 217 19.32 10.24 -10.91
C SER A 217 19.33 8.74 -10.67
N GLN A 218 19.87 7.99 -11.64
CA GLN A 218 19.98 6.55 -11.58
C GLN A 218 21.22 6.10 -10.79
N ILE A 219 21.09 5.02 -10.02
CA ILE A 219 22.24 4.32 -9.43
C ILE A 219 22.86 3.41 -10.49
N LYS A 220 24.20 3.40 -10.58
CA LYS A 220 24.92 2.63 -11.60
C LYS A 220 24.42 1.18 -11.67
N ASP A 221 24.11 0.73 -12.88
CA ASP A 221 23.65 -0.63 -13.22
C ASP A 221 22.37 -1.08 -12.48
N SER A 222 21.62 -0.14 -11.86
CA SER A 222 20.33 -0.45 -11.25
C SER A 222 19.21 -0.51 -12.29
N ILE A 223 18.16 -1.26 -11.97
CA ILE A 223 16.93 -1.34 -12.76
C ILE A 223 15.76 -0.73 -11.99
N ASN A 224 14.78 -0.16 -12.69
CA ASN A 224 13.56 0.36 -12.10
C ASN A 224 12.45 -0.70 -12.17
N ILE A 225 11.99 -1.18 -11.01
CA ILE A 225 10.89 -2.15 -10.88
C ILE A 225 9.88 -1.57 -9.90
N SER A 226 8.58 -1.77 -10.15
CA SER A 226 7.52 -1.43 -9.21
C SER A 226 6.53 -2.58 -9.14
N ILE A 227 6.53 -3.32 -8.02
CA ILE A 227 5.58 -4.42 -7.84
C ILE A 227 4.17 -3.88 -7.78
N LEU A 228 3.95 -2.72 -7.12
CA LEU A 228 2.61 -2.10 -7.04
C LEU A 228 1.97 -1.80 -8.40
N LYS A 229 2.76 -1.66 -9.46
CA LYS A 229 2.30 -1.41 -10.84
C LYS A 229 2.41 -2.62 -11.75
N THR A 230 2.93 -3.74 -11.25
CA THR A 230 3.14 -4.97 -12.02
C THR A 230 2.00 -5.94 -11.73
N PRO A 231 1.18 -6.29 -12.75
CA PRO A 231 0.18 -7.34 -12.64
C PRO A 231 0.78 -8.65 -12.12
N SER A 232 0.01 -9.42 -11.37
CA SER A 232 0.53 -10.62 -10.70
C SER A 232 1.08 -11.68 -11.66
N ASP A 233 0.48 -11.80 -12.84
CA ASP A 233 0.95 -12.70 -13.90
C ASP A 233 2.25 -12.25 -14.60
N GLN A 234 2.69 -11.02 -14.36
CA GLN A 234 3.91 -10.43 -14.93
C GLN A 234 5.05 -10.30 -13.93
N ILE A 235 4.83 -10.59 -12.64
CA ILE A 235 5.87 -10.44 -11.60
C ILE A 235 7.11 -11.29 -11.94
N GLU A 236 6.93 -12.56 -12.29
CA GLU A 236 8.05 -13.46 -12.60
C GLU A 236 8.91 -12.93 -13.75
N GLU A 237 8.26 -12.44 -14.82
CA GLU A 237 8.96 -11.86 -15.97
C GLU A 237 9.77 -10.62 -15.57
N VAL A 238 9.17 -9.70 -14.81
CA VAL A 238 9.84 -8.48 -14.36
C VAL A 238 11.04 -8.83 -13.47
N LEU A 239 10.88 -9.76 -12.52
CA LEU A 239 11.95 -10.17 -11.61
C LEU A 239 13.08 -10.95 -12.31
N SER A 240 12.82 -11.59 -13.45
CA SER A 240 13.85 -12.27 -14.24
C SER A 240 14.98 -11.35 -14.72
N ASN A 241 14.72 -10.03 -14.76
CA ASN A 241 15.72 -9.02 -15.09
C ASN A 241 16.73 -8.76 -13.95
N ILE A 242 16.49 -9.28 -12.75
CA ILE A 242 17.41 -9.19 -11.62
C ILE A 242 18.47 -10.29 -11.75
N THR A 243 19.67 -9.90 -12.17
CA THR A 243 20.75 -10.85 -12.48
C THR A 243 21.63 -11.22 -11.28
N GLY A 244 21.55 -10.48 -10.17
CA GLY A 244 22.33 -10.76 -8.96
C GLY A 244 21.56 -11.52 -7.88
N ASP A 245 22.28 -12.37 -7.15
CA ASP A 245 21.72 -13.16 -6.03
C ASP A 245 21.55 -12.35 -4.74
N ARG A 246 22.28 -11.25 -4.61
CA ARG A 246 22.24 -10.34 -3.45
C ARG A 246 21.73 -8.99 -3.90
N VAL A 247 20.68 -8.49 -3.24
CA VAL A 247 19.94 -7.32 -3.69
C VAL A 247 19.82 -6.27 -2.59
N ILE A 248 19.97 -5.00 -2.96
CA ILE A 248 19.55 -3.84 -2.17
C ILE A 248 18.43 -3.12 -2.92
N VAL A 249 17.36 -2.77 -2.22
CA VAL A 249 16.19 -2.11 -2.80
C VAL A 249 16.15 -0.62 -2.43
N VAL A 250 15.84 0.26 -3.39
CA VAL A 250 15.93 1.72 -3.25
C VAL A 250 14.54 2.34 -3.18
N CYS A 251 14.34 3.28 -2.26
CA CYS A 251 13.13 4.11 -2.18
C CYS A 251 13.46 5.56 -1.78
N ASN A 252 12.50 6.49 -1.92
CA ASN A 252 12.67 7.90 -1.54
C ASN A 252 11.42 8.55 -0.90
N SER A 253 10.26 7.88 -0.94
CA SER A 253 8.95 8.39 -0.50
C SER A 253 8.20 7.34 0.29
N LEU A 254 7.06 7.69 0.89
CA LEU A 254 6.26 6.71 1.63
C LEU A 254 5.81 5.57 0.70
N VAL A 255 5.26 5.93 -0.46
CA VAL A 255 4.75 4.97 -1.45
C VAL A 255 5.87 4.11 -2.02
N SER A 256 7.01 4.71 -2.43
CA SER A 256 8.12 3.93 -2.98
C SER A 256 8.79 3.04 -1.93
N CYS A 257 8.79 3.41 -0.65
CA CYS A 257 9.30 2.54 0.41
C CYS A 257 8.33 1.40 0.76
N PHE A 258 7.02 1.62 0.61
CA PHE A 258 6.04 0.53 0.65
C PHE A 258 6.26 -0.43 -0.54
N ASP A 259 6.43 0.10 -1.75
CA ASP A 259 6.79 -0.68 -2.95
C ASP A 259 8.14 -1.39 -2.79
N ALA A 260 9.11 -0.78 -2.11
CA ALA A 260 10.39 -1.41 -1.80
C ALA A 260 10.19 -2.65 -0.93
N LYS A 261 9.34 -2.56 0.11
CA LYS A 261 8.99 -3.74 0.93
C LYS A 261 8.30 -4.81 0.08
N ALA A 262 7.28 -4.43 -0.70
CA ALA A 262 6.57 -5.36 -1.58
C ALA A 262 7.52 -6.06 -2.57
N SER A 263 8.37 -5.28 -3.23
CA SER A 263 9.41 -5.75 -4.15
C SER A 263 10.41 -6.68 -3.47
N ALA A 264 10.87 -6.34 -2.26
CA ALA A 264 11.81 -7.18 -1.51
C ALA A 264 11.22 -8.56 -1.21
N VAL A 265 9.95 -8.64 -0.79
CA VAL A 265 9.28 -9.92 -0.51
C VAL A 265 9.16 -10.78 -1.77
N GLU A 266 8.72 -10.19 -2.89
CA GLU A 266 8.62 -10.91 -4.17
C GLU A 266 9.99 -11.35 -4.71
N ILE A 267 11.02 -10.52 -4.54
CA ILE A 267 12.40 -10.88 -4.89
C ILE A 267 12.89 -12.08 -4.08
N GLU A 268 12.59 -12.16 -2.78
CA GLU A 268 12.98 -13.32 -1.95
C GLU A 268 12.28 -14.61 -2.38
N LYS A 269 11.04 -14.54 -2.90
CA LYS A 269 10.35 -15.70 -3.50
C LYS A 269 11.11 -16.27 -4.72
N SER A 270 11.92 -15.45 -5.39
CA SER A 270 12.80 -15.86 -6.51
C SER A 270 14.19 -16.39 -6.09
N ASN A 271 14.35 -16.84 -4.84
CA ASN A 271 15.60 -17.36 -4.25
C ASN A 271 16.77 -16.35 -4.20
N LYS A 272 16.46 -15.05 -4.16
CA LYS A 272 17.44 -13.97 -3.98
C LYS A 272 17.48 -13.50 -2.53
N VAL A 273 18.59 -12.90 -2.13
CA VAL A 273 18.83 -12.44 -0.75
C VAL A 273 18.74 -10.93 -0.68
N ILE A 274 17.77 -10.42 0.09
CA ILE A 274 17.65 -8.99 0.41
C ILE A 274 18.63 -8.65 1.52
N LEU A 275 19.59 -7.76 1.20
CA LEU A 275 20.58 -7.28 2.17
C LEU A 275 20.09 -6.10 2.99
N GLY A 276 19.05 -5.41 2.51
CA GLY A 276 18.45 -4.23 3.11
C GLY A 276 18.04 -3.20 2.07
N PHE A 277 17.80 -1.99 2.54
CA PHE A 277 17.25 -0.91 1.76
C PHE A 277 18.19 0.29 1.69
N PHE A 278 18.07 1.08 0.63
CA PHE A 278 18.70 2.38 0.52
C PHE A 278 17.62 3.45 0.38
N LYS A 279 17.50 4.34 1.38
CA LYS A 279 16.60 5.48 1.29
C LYS A 279 17.35 6.64 0.64
N SER A 280 17.11 6.85 -0.64
CA SER A 280 17.61 8.01 -1.37
C SER A 280 16.91 9.25 -0.82
N ILE A 281 17.69 10.12 -0.19
CA ILE A 281 17.30 11.47 0.16
C ILE A 281 17.91 12.33 -0.96
N GLU A 282 17.13 13.26 -1.52
CA GLU A 282 17.51 14.15 -2.64
C GLU A 282 19.00 14.54 -2.69
#